data_AF-A0A2N6NJN9-F1
#
_entry.id   AF-A0A2N6NJN9-F1
#
_cell.length_a   1.000
_cell.length_b   1.000
_cell.length_c   1.000
_cell.angle_alpha   90.00
_cell.angle_beta   90.00
_cell.angle_gamma   90.00
#
_symmetry.space_group_name_H-M   'P 1'
#
loop_
_entity.id
_entity.type
_entity.pdbx_description
1 polymer ?
#
loop_
_entity_poly.entity_id
_entity_poly.type
_entity_poly.pdbx_seq_one_letter_code
_entity_poly.pdbx_strand_id
1 'polypeptide(L)' 'MDEKTLRARIWRRYVATNGLSYKDGASVKKWLPHSDMLVFTHGDLVPRIIIVGDAGRITAVLDWEYVGWYLDYWEYM' A
#
# COMPACT_ATOMS: atom_id res chain seq x y z
N MET A 1 4.20 11.88 13.38
CA MET A 1 2.92 11.13 13.25
C MET A 1 2.91 10.10 14.36
N ASP A 2 1.89 10.08 15.20
CA ASP A 2 1.75 9.09 16.28
C ASP A 2 1.21 7.74 15.76
N GLU A 3 1.36 6.68 16.56
CA GLU A 3 0.97 5.31 16.18
C GLU A 3 -0.52 5.19 15.83
N LYS A 4 -1.40 5.91 16.56
CA LYS A 4 -2.85 5.86 16.33
C LYS A 4 -3.18 6.47 14.97
N THR A 5 -2.56 7.59 14.64
CA THR A 5 -2.68 8.23 13.31
C THR A 5 -2.15 7.32 12.20
N LEU A 6 -1.01 6.66 12.40
CA LEU A 6 -0.44 5.71 11.44
C LEU A 6 -1.40 4.52 11.21
N ARG A 7 -1.90 3.89 12.28
CA ARG A 7 -2.84 2.77 12.19
C ARG A 7 -4.15 3.16 11.51
N ALA A 8 -4.69 4.34 11.82
CA ALA A 8 -5.89 4.84 11.16
C ALA A 8 -5.68 5.09 9.66
N ARG A 9 -4.48 5.57 9.28
CA ARG A 9 -4.10 5.77 7.87
C ARG A 9 -3.97 4.45 7.12
N ILE A 10 -3.27 3.46 7.70
CA ILE A 10 -3.15 2.10 7.16
C ILE A 10 -4.55 1.51 6.92
N TRP A 11 -5.44 1.60 7.92
CA TRP A 11 -6.80 1.08 7.80
C TRP A 11 -7.61 1.76 6.69
N ARG A 12 -7.63 3.10 6.64
CA ARG A 12 -8.34 3.85 5.59
C ARG A 12 -7.88 3.45 4.20
N ARG A 13 -6.58 3.19 4.01
CA ARG A 13 -6.04 2.81 2.70
C ARG A 13 -6.34 1.39 2.30
N TYR A 14 -6.29 0.45 3.25
CA TYR A 14 -6.73 -0.91 2.96
C TYR A 14 -8.15 -0.92 2.37
N VAL A 15 -9.05 -0.13 2.96
CA VAL A 15 -10.44 0.02 2.48
C VAL A 15 -10.52 0.70 1.10
N ALA A 16 -9.70 1.72 0.85
CA ALA A 16 -9.72 2.46 -0.41
C ALA A 16 -9.18 1.65 -1.61
N THR A 17 -8.10 0.89 -1.41
CA THR A 17 -7.42 0.13 -2.47
C THR A 17 -8.10 -1.21 -2.75
N ASN A 18 -8.49 -1.96 -1.70
CA ASN A 18 -9.04 -3.31 -1.84
C ASN A 18 -10.59 -3.36 -1.85
N GLY A 19 -11.25 -2.21 -1.63
CA GLY A 19 -12.70 -2.12 -1.47
C GLY A 19 -13.22 -2.80 -0.20
N LEU A 20 -14.52 -2.61 0.08
CA LEU A 20 -15.23 -3.33 1.14
C LEU A 20 -15.66 -4.73 0.68
N SER A 21 -14.74 -5.58 0.22
CA SER A 21 -15.07 -6.96 -0.12
C SER A 21 -14.67 -7.94 0.99
N TYR A 22 -15.07 -7.72 2.25
CA TYR A 22 -14.78 -8.70 3.30
C TYR A 22 -15.90 -8.77 4.33
N LYS A 23 -16.50 -9.95 4.43
CA LYS A 23 -17.48 -10.31 5.45
C LYS A 23 -17.01 -10.08 6.89
N ASP A 24 -15.75 -9.75 7.16
CA ASP A 24 -15.27 -9.47 8.51
C ASP A 24 -14.03 -8.55 8.48
N GLY A 25 -14.23 -7.22 8.44
CA GLY A 25 -13.13 -6.24 8.59
C GLY A 25 -12.29 -6.43 9.85
N ALA A 26 -12.82 -7.12 10.87
CA ALA A 26 -12.10 -7.53 12.07
C ALA A 26 -11.08 -8.67 11.83
N SER A 27 -11.31 -9.53 10.83
CA SER A 27 -10.45 -10.68 10.54
C SER A 27 -9.32 -10.37 9.57
N VAL A 28 -9.40 -9.28 8.79
CA VAL A 28 -8.33 -8.82 7.88
C VAL A 28 -6.99 -8.77 8.60
N LYS A 29 -6.97 -8.24 9.83
CA LYS A 29 -5.75 -8.14 10.63
C LYS A 29 -5.07 -9.48 10.91
N LYS A 30 -5.84 -10.59 10.92
CA LYS A 30 -5.33 -11.96 11.08
C LYS A 30 -4.70 -12.51 9.79
N TRP A 31 -5.17 -12.07 8.63
CA TRP A 31 -4.72 -12.53 7.31
C TRP A 31 -3.61 -11.69 6.73
N LEU A 32 -3.44 -10.45 7.20
CA LEU A 32 -2.33 -9.63 6.80
C LEU A 32 -1.00 -10.31 7.18
N PRO A 33 -0.01 -10.28 6.29
CA PRO A 33 1.35 -10.65 6.64
C PRO A 33 1.78 -9.88 7.89
N HIS A 34 2.50 -10.54 8.80
CA HIS A 34 3.04 -9.86 9.96
C HIS A 34 4.43 -9.32 9.60
N SER A 35 4.61 -8.02 9.74
CA SER A 35 5.92 -7.38 9.64
C SER A 35 6.00 -6.25 10.65
N ASP A 36 7.19 -6.07 11.21
CA ASP A 36 7.55 -4.95 12.07
C ASP A 36 8.41 -3.92 11.31
N MET A 37 8.67 -4.15 10.02
CA MET A 37 9.50 -3.29 9.18
C MET A 37 8.65 -2.24 8.49
N LEU A 38 8.88 -0.97 8.85
CA LEU A 38 8.35 0.18 8.12
C LEU A 38 9.28 0.54 6.97
N VAL A 39 8.74 0.57 5.76
CA VAL A 39 9.44 1.02 4.55
C VAL A 39 8.68 2.16 3.90
N PHE A 40 9.40 2.97 3.12
CA PHE A 40 8.78 3.99 2.31
C PHE A 40 8.14 3.33 1.08
N THR A 41 6.82 3.31 1.02
CA THR A 41 6.06 2.75 -0.10
C THR A 41 5.39 3.85 -0.90
N HIS A 42 5.13 3.56 -2.16
CA HIS A 42 4.33 4.36 -3.07
C HIS A 42 2.88 4.49 -2.57
N GLY A 43 2.34 3.42 -1.96
CA GLY A 43 1.02 3.40 -1.35
C GLY A 43 -0.14 3.06 -2.30
N ASP A 44 0.06 3.16 -3.62
CA ASP A 44 -0.87 2.73 -4.67
C ASP A 44 -0.11 2.25 -5.93
N LEU A 45 0.89 1.38 -5.75
CA LEU A 45 1.72 0.92 -6.87
C LEU A 45 0.93 -0.05 -7.77
N VAL A 46 0.58 0.40 -8.97
CA VAL A 46 -0.14 -0.43 -9.96
C VAL A 46 0.46 -0.26 -11.36
N PRO A 47 0.27 -1.22 -12.29
CA PRO A 47 0.88 -1.14 -13.62
C PRO A 47 0.57 0.15 -14.39
N ARG A 48 -0.62 0.75 -14.18
CA ARG A 48 -1.06 1.97 -14.89
C ARG A 48 -0.22 3.21 -14.61
N ILE A 49 0.53 3.24 -13.51
CA ILE A 49 1.35 4.39 -13.09
C ILE A 49 2.86 4.16 -13.29
N ILE A 50 3.24 3.00 -13.83
CA ILE A 50 4.64 2.64 -14.12
C ILE A 50 4.89 2.92 -15.61
N ILE A 51 5.82 3.82 -15.90
CA ILE A 51 6.25 4.09 -17.27
C ILE A 51 7.38 3.13 -17.62
N VAL A 52 7.24 2.45 -18.75
CA VAL A 52 8.24 1.55 -19.32
C VAL A 52 8.72 2.13 -20.64
N GLY A 53 10.04 2.30 -20.77
CA GLY A 53 10.66 2.74 -22.01
C GLY A 53 10.79 1.63 -23.05
N ASP A 54 11.20 1.98 -24.27
CA ASP A 54 11.25 1.06 -25.43
C ASP A 54 12.10 -0.19 -25.21
N ALA A 55 13.11 -0.13 -24.33
CA ALA A 55 13.95 -1.27 -23.95
C ALA A 55 13.33 -2.19 -22.87
N GLY A 56 12.06 -1.99 -22.51
CA GLY A 56 11.37 -2.77 -21.47
C GLY A 56 11.82 -2.45 -20.04
N ARG A 57 12.49 -1.31 -19.83
CA ARG A 57 12.95 -0.87 -18.51
C ARG A 57 12.00 0.16 -17.92
N ILE A 58 11.75 0.08 -16.61
CA ILE A 58 11.00 1.11 -15.87
C ILE A 58 11.79 2.42 -15.93
N THR A 59 11.16 3.50 -16.40
CA THR A 59 11.77 4.83 -16.53
C THR A 59 11.20 5.84 -15.55
N ALA A 60 9.96 5.65 -15.09
CA ALA A 60 9.34 6.49 -14.09
C ALA A 60 8.22 5.76 -13.34
N VAL A 61 7.96 6.22 -12.12
CA VAL A 61 6.75 5.91 -11.34
C VAL A 61 6.04 7.23 -11.12
N LEU A 62 4.76 7.29 -11.46
CA LEU A 62 3.92 8.48 -11.32
C LEU A 62 2.98 8.35 -10.12
N ASP A 63 2.28 9.44 -9.78
CA ASP A 63 1.17 9.42 -8.81
C ASP A 63 1.58 9.20 -7.33
N TRP A 64 2.62 9.93 -6.90
CA TRP A 64 3.16 9.93 -5.54
C TRP A 64 2.28 10.72 -4.53
N GLU A 65 0.96 10.75 -4.65
CA GLU A 65 0.11 11.43 -3.65
C GLU A 65 -0.16 10.58 -2.39
N TYR A 66 0.07 9.26 -2.48
CA TYR A 66 -0.24 8.29 -1.42
C TYR A 66 0.96 7.71 -0.68
N VAL A 67 2.14 8.24 -0.96
CA VAL A 67 3.41 7.78 -0.40
C VAL A 67 3.40 7.81 1.12
N GLY A 68 4.21 6.96 1.70
CA GLY A 68 4.56 7.10 3.09
C GLY A 68 5.20 5.87 3.68
N TRP A 69 5.34 5.91 5.00
CA TRP A 69 5.82 4.76 5.76
C TRP A 69 4.67 3.79 6.01
N TYR A 70 4.78 2.60 5.43
CA TYR A 70 3.86 1.46 5.58
C TYR A 70 4.68 0.18 5.82
N LEU A 71 4.01 -0.93 6.10
CA LEU A 71 4.69 -2.22 6.29
C LEU A 71 5.25 -2.73 4.96
N ASP A 72 6.37 -3.45 5.01
CA ASP A 72 7.09 -3.98 3.83
C ASP A 72 6.22 -4.77 2.85
N TYR A 73 5.21 -5.48 3.33
CA TYR A 73 4.31 -6.27 2.50
C TYR A 73 3.26 -5.43 1.75
N TRP A 74 3.18 -4.11 2.00
CA TRP A 74 2.06 -3.28 1.56
C TRP A 74 1.90 -3.24 0.04
N GLU A 75 2.99 -3.14 -0.71
CA GLU A 75 2.95 -3.08 -2.19
C GLU A 75 2.70 -4.43 -2.86
N TYR A 76 2.66 -5.51 -2.06
CA TYR A 76 2.48 -6.88 -2.56
C TYR A 76 1.07 -7.42 -2.29
N MET A 77 0.20 -6.62 -1.68
CA MET A 77 -1.20 -6.98 -1.41
C MET A 77 -2.11 -6.76 -2.61
#